data_AF-A0A9P9AEY3-F1
#
_entry.id   AF-A0A9P9AEY3-F1
#
_cell.length_a   1.000
_cell.length_b   1.000
_cell.length_c   1.000
_cell.angle_alpha   90.00
_cell.angle_beta   90.00
_cell.angle_gamma   90.00
#
_symmetry.space_group_name_H-M   'P 1'
#
loop_
_entity.id
_entity.type
_entity.pdbx_description
1 polymer ?
#
loop_
_entity_poly.entity_id
_entity_poly.type
_entity_poly.pdbx_seq_one_letter_code
_entity_poly.pdbx_strand_id
1 'polypeptide(L)'
;MDAGGHQVGSHTFSHADLVTLGDSDVILEMTRLETDLVNIMGKYGTYMRPPFFSTNPATLNTLGLLGYHVVQADIDTLDFANKEPVGNLTGATNFQAGIAAGGTIALAHDIHQNTAQVLTPEFIRSIQASGLRGVTVGDCLGDPPANWYNATRTSTPVGTQPASTISITSTSTPTGILTTDTTCGGANNFVCAPGDCCSQFGFCGTTAQHCGTGCNPLFGVCGAFVPVDPNAPPPPPVQTGGVSPDSSCGGTNAFTCPTGNCCSQFGFCGTTADHCGTGCQAAFGQCT
;
A
#
# COMPACT_ATOMS: atom_id res chain seq x y z
N MET A 1 -26.66 6.35 15.84
CA MET A 1 -26.12 4.97 15.75
C MET A 1 -25.95 4.38 17.15
N ASP A 2 -24.99 4.87 17.95
CA ASP A 2 -24.69 4.33 19.30
C ASP A 2 -25.91 4.23 20.23
N ALA A 3 -26.66 5.32 20.44
CA ALA A 3 -27.87 5.31 21.28
C ALA A 3 -28.99 4.37 20.77
N GLY A 4 -28.95 3.99 19.49
CA GLY A 4 -29.86 3.01 18.88
C GLY A 4 -29.41 1.56 19.03
N GLY A 5 -28.31 1.30 19.74
CA GLY A 5 -27.73 -0.04 19.92
C GLY A 5 -26.86 -0.51 18.74
N HIS A 6 -26.50 0.38 17.82
CA HIS A 6 -25.58 0.05 16.72
C HIS A 6 -24.12 0.29 17.12
N GLN A 7 -23.22 -0.52 16.58
CA GLN A 7 -21.78 -0.31 16.75
C GLN A 7 -21.26 0.74 15.77
N VAL A 8 -20.48 1.70 16.28
CA VAL A 8 -19.78 2.72 15.49
C VAL A 8 -18.30 2.35 15.43
N GLY A 9 -17.82 2.00 14.23
CA GLY A 9 -16.40 1.78 13.95
C GLY A 9 -15.78 2.93 13.16
N SER A 10 -14.46 2.92 13.01
CA SER A 10 -13.72 3.88 12.19
C SER A 10 -13.63 3.42 10.73
N HIS A 11 -13.68 4.37 9.79
CA HIS A 11 -13.38 4.15 8.38
C HIS A 11 -12.37 5.17 7.85
N THR A 12 -11.41 5.56 8.71
CA THR A 12 -10.47 6.69 8.49
C THR A 12 -11.16 8.04 8.42
N PHE A 13 -10.40 9.14 8.47
CA PHE A 13 -10.96 10.48 8.44
C PHE A 13 -11.26 10.94 7.01
N SER A 14 -10.36 10.68 6.07
CA SER A 14 -10.43 11.18 4.69
C SER A 14 -10.74 10.11 3.64
N HIS A 15 -10.91 8.85 4.06
CA HIS A 15 -11.08 7.70 3.16
C HIS A 15 -9.85 7.46 2.26
N ALA A 16 -8.65 7.77 2.78
CA ALA A 16 -7.39 7.52 2.10
C ALA A 16 -7.06 6.01 2.04
N ASP A 17 -6.38 5.60 0.97
CA ASP A 17 -5.83 4.24 0.88
C ASP A 17 -4.61 4.11 1.82
N LEU A 18 -4.80 3.41 2.94
CA LEU A 18 -3.81 3.31 4.01
C LEU A 18 -2.48 2.67 3.57
N VAL A 19 -2.46 1.85 2.52
CA VAL A 19 -1.20 1.24 2.04
C VAL A 19 -0.30 2.23 1.30
N THR A 20 -0.86 3.39 0.91
CA THR A 20 -0.13 4.47 0.24
C THR A 20 0.45 5.48 1.21
N LEU A 21 0.12 5.36 2.51
CA LEU A 21 0.50 6.28 3.56
C LEU A 21 1.68 5.76 4.39
N GLY A 22 2.45 6.68 4.97
CA GLY A 22 3.40 6.36 6.04
C GLY A 22 2.68 6.14 7.37
N ASP A 23 3.35 5.48 8.32
CA ASP A 23 2.77 5.14 9.63
C ASP A 23 2.22 6.37 10.37
N SER A 24 2.91 7.52 10.31
CA SER A 24 2.43 8.78 10.93
C SER A 24 1.08 9.22 10.36
N ASP A 25 0.88 9.04 9.06
CA ASP A 25 -0.32 9.51 8.36
C ASP A 25 -1.46 8.51 8.54
N VAL A 26 -1.16 7.21 8.61
CA VAL A 26 -2.14 6.20 9.06
C VAL A 26 -2.59 6.52 10.49
N ILE A 27 -1.67 6.85 11.40
CA ILE A 27 -2.02 7.25 12.77
C ILE A 27 -2.89 8.52 12.75
N LEU A 28 -2.58 9.50 11.92
CA LEU A 28 -3.35 10.73 11.82
C LEU A 28 -4.77 10.48 11.28
N GLU A 29 -4.92 9.65 10.25
CA GLU A 29 -6.22 9.25 9.69
C GLU A 29 -7.12 8.62 10.73
N MET A 30 -6.57 7.79 11.61
CA MET A 30 -7.33 7.17 12.69
C MET A 30 -7.63 8.16 13.82
N THR A 31 -6.59 8.77 14.39
CA THR A 31 -6.70 9.61 15.61
C THR A 31 -7.46 10.92 15.40
N ARG A 32 -7.49 11.45 14.17
CA ARG A 32 -8.32 12.61 13.85
C ARG A 32 -9.80 12.27 13.94
N LEU A 33 -10.22 11.13 13.36
CA LEU A 33 -11.60 10.67 13.49
C LEU A 33 -11.95 10.29 14.93
N GLU A 34 -11.01 9.68 15.68
CA GLU A 34 -11.22 9.41 17.10
C GLU A 34 -11.52 10.68 17.90
N THR A 35 -10.78 11.76 17.65
CA THR A 35 -10.98 13.05 18.31
C THR A 35 -12.39 13.57 18.05
N ASP A 36 -12.85 13.52 16.80
CA ASP A 36 -14.20 13.95 16.43
C ASP A 36 -15.28 13.06 17.06
N LEU A 37 -15.08 11.74 17.06
CA LEU A 37 -16.00 10.80 17.71
C LEU A 37 -16.06 11.01 19.22
N VAL A 38 -14.93 11.22 19.90
CA VAL A 38 -14.93 11.54 21.34
C VAL A 38 -15.72 12.83 21.62
N ASN A 39 -15.57 13.85 20.78
CA ASN A 39 -16.33 15.09 20.94
C ASN A 39 -17.85 14.91 20.71
N ILE A 40 -18.26 13.96 19.87
CA ILE A 40 -19.66 13.71 19.52
C ILE A 40 -20.35 12.74 20.50
N MET A 41 -19.69 11.64 20.85
CA MET A 41 -20.26 10.52 21.60
C MET A 41 -19.50 10.17 22.89
N GLY A 42 -18.46 10.91 23.25
CA GLY A 42 -17.67 10.70 24.47
C GLY A 42 -16.71 9.50 24.41
N LYS A 43 -16.63 8.83 23.26
CA LYS A 43 -15.82 7.62 23.03
C LYS A 43 -15.55 7.45 21.53
N TYR A 44 -14.56 6.63 21.18
CA TYR A 44 -14.26 6.23 19.80
C TYR A 44 -14.26 4.70 19.68
N GLY A 45 -14.57 4.18 18.49
CA GLY A 45 -14.60 2.74 18.23
C GLY A 45 -13.21 2.12 18.15
N THR A 46 -13.04 0.91 18.72
CA THR A 46 -11.83 0.07 18.61
C THR A 46 -11.86 -0.83 17.37
N TYR A 47 -12.95 -0.79 16.61
CA TYR A 47 -13.09 -1.49 15.34
C TYR A 47 -12.89 -0.52 14.18
N MET A 48 -12.25 -0.98 13.12
CA MET A 48 -12.12 -0.21 11.89
C MET A 48 -12.21 -1.08 10.64
N ARG A 49 -12.61 -0.46 9.53
CA ARG A 49 -12.51 -1.06 8.19
C ARG A 49 -11.53 -0.23 7.37
N PRO A 50 -10.52 -0.82 6.71
CA PRO A 50 -9.66 -0.10 5.79
C PRO A 50 -10.44 0.30 4.52
N PRO A 51 -10.31 1.55 4.03
CA PRO A 51 -10.78 1.92 2.70
C PRO A 51 -10.29 0.94 1.64
N PHE A 52 -11.16 0.61 0.69
CA PHE A 52 -10.89 -0.32 -0.43
C PHE A 52 -10.49 -1.75 0.00
N PHE A 53 -10.66 -2.11 1.27
CA PHE A 53 -10.08 -3.34 1.86
C PHE A 53 -8.56 -3.45 1.72
N SER A 54 -7.91 -2.32 1.40
CA SER A 54 -6.49 -2.25 1.08
C SER A 54 -5.67 -2.25 2.38
N THR A 55 -4.86 -3.29 2.54
CA THR A 55 -3.97 -3.46 3.69
C THR A 55 -2.65 -4.11 3.27
N ASN A 56 -1.60 -3.83 4.03
CA ASN A 56 -0.32 -4.52 3.97
C ASN A 56 0.20 -4.77 5.40
N PRO A 57 1.29 -5.53 5.59
CA PRO A 57 1.82 -5.81 6.93
C PRO A 57 2.15 -4.56 7.76
N ALA A 58 2.64 -3.48 7.14
CA ALA A 58 2.96 -2.24 7.84
C ALA A 58 1.69 -1.54 8.34
N THR A 59 0.68 -1.40 7.47
CA THR A 59 -0.64 -0.86 7.84
C THR A 59 -1.28 -1.66 8.97
N LEU A 60 -1.28 -3.00 8.88
CA LEU A 60 -1.84 -3.87 9.92
C LEU A 60 -1.09 -3.75 11.25
N ASN A 61 0.24 -3.63 11.20
CA ASN A 61 1.06 -3.39 12.40
C ASN A 61 0.69 -2.06 13.07
N THR A 62 0.61 -0.98 12.29
CA THR A 62 0.25 0.36 12.80
C THR A 62 -1.16 0.40 13.39
N LEU A 63 -2.14 -0.22 12.72
CA LEU A 63 -3.50 -0.37 13.24
C LEU A 63 -3.53 -1.24 14.52
N GLY A 64 -2.73 -2.30 14.59
CA GLY A 64 -2.59 -3.14 15.77
C GLY A 64 -1.99 -2.38 16.96
N LEU A 65 -0.94 -1.57 16.74
CA LEU A 65 -0.36 -0.69 17.76
C LEU A 65 -1.35 0.38 18.25
N LEU A 66 -2.25 0.83 17.39
CA LEU A 66 -3.36 1.72 17.76
C LEU A 66 -4.50 1.00 18.48
N GLY A 67 -4.45 -0.33 18.60
CA GLY A 67 -5.46 -1.15 19.28
C GLY A 67 -6.71 -1.42 18.45
N TYR A 68 -6.61 -1.37 17.12
CA TYR A 68 -7.75 -1.60 16.23
C TYR A 68 -7.96 -3.07 15.88
N HIS A 69 -9.22 -3.50 15.91
CA HIS A 69 -9.70 -4.66 15.20
C HIS A 69 -9.96 -4.29 13.73
N VAL A 70 -9.26 -4.94 12.80
CA VAL A 70 -9.40 -4.68 11.36
C VAL A 70 -10.46 -5.61 10.76
N VAL A 71 -11.54 -5.03 10.22
CA VAL A 71 -12.73 -5.77 9.76
C VAL A 71 -12.83 -5.75 8.24
N GLN A 72 -12.69 -6.93 7.64
CA GLN A 72 -12.97 -7.20 6.23
C GLN A 72 -14.46 -7.54 6.01
N ALA A 73 -14.81 -8.07 4.84
CA ALA A 73 -16.12 -8.65 4.58
C ALA A 73 -15.97 -9.96 3.80
N ASP A 74 -16.87 -10.91 4.04
CA ASP A 74 -16.97 -12.16 3.29
C ASP A 74 -18.21 -12.18 2.37
N ILE A 75 -19.04 -11.13 2.43
CA ILE A 75 -20.13 -10.86 1.48
C ILE A 75 -19.97 -9.44 0.94
N ASP A 76 -19.58 -9.30 -0.32
CA ASP A 76 -19.63 -8.01 -1.03
C ASP A 76 -20.92 -7.90 -1.84
N THR A 77 -21.74 -6.89 -1.54
CA THR A 77 -23.01 -6.66 -2.23
C THR A 77 -22.83 -6.02 -3.60
N LEU A 78 -21.67 -5.39 -3.86
CA LEU A 78 -21.43 -4.56 -5.05
C LEU A 78 -22.51 -3.46 -5.22
N ASP A 79 -23.05 -2.95 -4.12
CA ASP A 79 -24.10 -1.95 -4.13
C ASP A 79 -23.65 -0.63 -4.79
N PHE A 80 -22.40 -0.23 -4.60
CA PHE A 80 -21.82 0.97 -5.22
C PHE A 80 -21.84 0.93 -6.75
N ALA A 81 -21.71 -0.27 -7.34
CA ALA A 81 -21.76 -0.50 -8.78
C ALA A 81 -23.21 -0.62 -9.30
N ASN A 82 -24.16 -0.92 -8.40
CA ASN A 82 -25.58 -1.16 -8.68
C ASN A 82 -26.50 -0.16 -7.97
N LYS A 83 -25.99 1.03 -7.68
CA LYS A 83 -26.72 2.08 -6.95
C LYS A 83 -27.83 2.74 -7.76
N GLU A 84 -27.82 2.55 -9.07
CA GLU A 84 -28.84 3.06 -9.99
C GLU A 84 -29.37 1.95 -10.93
N PRO A 85 -30.62 2.09 -11.41
CA PRO A 85 -31.63 3.01 -10.88
C PRO A 85 -32.04 2.62 -9.44
N VAL A 86 -32.60 3.55 -8.67
CA VAL A 86 -33.29 3.19 -7.42
C VAL A 86 -34.33 2.10 -7.70
N GLY A 87 -34.26 0.99 -6.97
CA GLY A 87 -35.01 -0.24 -7.24
C GLY A 87 -34.15 -1.38 -7.80
N ASN A 88 -32.88 -1.14 -8.14
CA ASN A 88 -31.96 -2.19 -8.58
C ASN A 88 -31.68 -3.18 -7.42
N LEU A 89 -32.06 -4.45 -7.59
CA LEU A 89 -31.96 -5.49 -6.57
C LEU A 89 -30.70 -6.37 -6.66
N THR A 90 -29.76 -6.08 -7.56
CA THR A 90 -28.53 -6.89 -7.72
C THR A 90 -27.78 -7.07 -6.40
N GLY A 91 -27.68 -6.01 -5.58
CA GLY A 91 -27.03 -6.10 -4.27
C GLY A 91 -27.75 -7.04 -3.29
N ALA A 92 -29.08 -7.10 -3.33
CA ALA A 92 -29.86 -8.05 -2.53
C ALA A 92 -29.63 -9.50 -2.99
N THR A 93 -29.54 -9.74 -4.30
CA THR A 93 -29.20 -11.05 -4.86
C THR A 93 -27.80 -11.50 -4.43
N ASN A 94 -26.80 -10.61 -4.51
CA ASN A 94 -25.43 -10.89 -4.08
C ASN A 94 -25.37 -11.22 -2.58
N PHE A 95 -26.10 -10.47 -1.75
CA PHE A 95 -26.21 -10.72 -0.31
C PHE A 95 -26.80 -12.11 -0.01
N GLN A 96 -27.90 -12.48 -0.67
CA GLN A 96 -28.52 -13.81 -0.51
C GLN A 96 -27.57 -14.94 -0.92
N ALA A 97 -26.85 -14.78 -2.03
CA ALA A 97 -25.85 -15.74 -2.47
C ALA A 97 -24.70 -15.87 -1.45
N GLY A 98 -24.25 -14.75 -0.88
CA GLY A 98 -23.22 -14.73 0.16
C GLY A 98 -23.65 -15.46 1.43
N ILE A 99 -24.88 -15.24 1.91
CA ILE A 99 -25.44 -16.01 3.04
C ILE A 99 -25.48 -17.51 2.72
N ALA A 100 -25.97 -17.87 1.52
CA ALA A 100 -26.05 -19.28 1.10
C ALA A 100 -24.67 -19.96 1.01
N ALA A 101 -23.62 -19.18 0.74
CA ALA A 101 -22.23 -19.63 0.73
C ALA A 101 -21.59 -19.67 2.13
N GLY A 102 -22.31 -19.27 3.19
CA GLY A 102 -21.83 -19.28 4.57
C GLY A 102 -21.15 -17.98 5.04
N GLY A 103 -21.24 -16.89 4.26
CA GLY A 103 -20.75 -15.58 4.67
C GLY A 103 -21.58 -14.97 5.80
N THR A 104 -20.95 -14.09 6.60
CA THR A 104 -21.53 -13.57 7.85
C THR A 104 -21.27 -12.08 8.11
N ILE A 105 -20.32 -11.46 7.40
CA ILE A 105 -20.01 -10.03 7.48
C ILE A 105 -20.17 -9.40 6.09
N ALA A 106 -21.25 -8.63 5.92
CA ALA A 106 -21.55 -8.00 4.65
C ALA A 106 -21.02 -6.56 4.52
N LEU A 107 -20.66 -6.18 3.30
CA LEU A 107 -20.32 -4.82 2.89
C LEU A 107 -21.46 -4.21 2.07
N ALA A 108 -21.89 -3.02 2.49
CA ALA A 108 -22.74 -2.11 1.73
C ALA A 108 -22.45 -0.65 2.17
N HIS A 109 -22.93 0.33 1.42
CA HIS A 109 -22.65 1.75 1.62
C HIS A 109 -23.96 2.55 1.71
N ASP A 110 -24.26 3.05 2.91
CA ASP A 110 -25.49 3.79 3.23
C ASP A 110 -25.58 5.18 2.58
N ILE A 111 -24.46 5.68 2.05
CA ILE A 111 -24.41 6.90 1.22
C ILE A 111 -25.15 6.77 -0.12
N HIS A 112 -25.54 5.56 -0.53
CA HIS A 112 -26.30 5.31 -1.74
C HIS A 112 -27.79 5.18 -1.43
N GLN A 113 -28.62 5.98 -2.10
CA GLN A 113 -30.07 5.98 -1.88
C GLN A 113 -30.70 4.60 -2.05
N ASN A 114 -30.31 3.87 -3.12
CA ASN A 114 -30.80 2.53 -3.37
C ASN A 114 -30.43 1.57 -2.21
N THR A 115 -29.22 1.68 -1.66
CA THR A 115 -28.79 0.86 -0.53
C THR A 115 -29.61 1.15 0.72
N ALA A 116 -29.76 2.43 1.08
CA ALA A 116 -30.45 2.83 2.30
C ALA A 116 -31.96 2.55 2.25
N GLN A 117 -32.62 2.82 1.11
CA GLN A 117 -34.08 2.79 1.01
C GLN A 117 -34.63 1.46 0.47
N VAL A 118 -33.87 0.75 -0.36
CA VAL A 118 -34.35 -0.45 -1.07
C VAL A 118 -33.63 -1.70 -0.59
N LEU A 119 -32.29 -1.73 -0.61
CA LEU A 119 -31.54 -2.95 -0.30
C LEU A 119 -31.60 -3.29 1.18
N THR A 120 -31.53 -2.31 2.08
CA THR A 120 -31.54 -2.56 3.54
C THR A 120 -32.79 -3.35 3.99
N PRO A 121 -34.04 -3.00 3.59
CA PRO A 121 -35.22 -3.83 3.84
C PRO A 121 -35.15 -5.25 3.25
N GLU A 122 -34.52 -5.43 2.09
CA GLU A 122 -34.31 -6.76 1.49
C GLU A 122 -33.30 -7.59 2.28
N PHE A 123 -32.19 -6.99 2.71
CA PHE A 123 -31.19 -7.65 3.54
C PHE A 123 -31.79 -8.19 4.84
N ILE A 124 -32.62 -7.37 5.53
CA ILE A 124 -33.30 -7.78 6.76
C ILE A 124 -34.24 -8.96 6.50
N ARG A 125 -35.01 -8.94 5.40
CA ARG A 125 -35.86 -10.06 5.00
C ARG A 125 -35.06 -11.33 4.73
N SER A 126 -33.93 -11.23 4.02
CA SER A 126 -33.07 -12.37 3.74
C SER A 126 -32.46 -12.97 5.02
N ILE A 127 -32.00 -12.13 5.95
CA ILE A 127 -31.50 -12.59 7.27
C ILE A 127 -32.58 -13.39 8.01
N GLN A 128 -33.80 -12.84 8.11
CA GLN A 128 -34.93 -13.50 8.80
C GLN A 128 -35.34 -14.80 8.11
N ALA A 129 -35.43 -14.81 6.78
CA ALA A 129 -35.78 -16.00 6.01
C ALA A 129 -34.76 -17.13 6.14
N SER A 130 -33.49 -16.78 6.34
CA SER A 130 -32.40 -17.74 6.59
C SER A 130 -32.29 -18.18 8.07
N GLY A 131 -33.20 -17.73 8.95
CA GLY A 131 -33.15 -18.05 10.38
C GLY A 131 -31.97 -17.42 11.11
N LEU A 132 -31.34 -16.41 10.51
CA LEU A 132 -30.23 -15.65 11.08
C LEU A 132 -30.75 -14.43 11.84
N ARG A 133 -29.86 -13.77 12.58
CA ARG A 133 -30.13 -12.49 13.24
C ARG A 133 -29.06 -11.48 12.88
N GLY A 134 -29.47 -10.27 12.52
CA GLY A 134 -28.56 -9.14 12.38
C GLY A 134 -28.05 -8.73 13.75
N VAL A 135 -26.73 -8.64 13.89
CA VAL A 135 -26.03 -8.23 15.12
C VAL A 135 -24.88 -7.28 14.75
N THR A 136 -24.27 -6.65 15.75
CA THR A 136 -23.06 -5.86 15.52
C THR A 136 -21.86 -6.75 15.19
N VAL A 137 -20.77 -6.18 14.66
CA VAL A 137 -19.54 -6.97 14.40
C VAL A 137 -18.94 -7.49 15.70
N GLY A 138 -18.92 -6.67 16.75
CA GLY A 138 -18.47 -7.08 18.07
C GLY A 138 -19.27 -8.26 18.62
N ASP A 139 -20.60 -8.20 18.57
CA ASP A 139 -21.47 -9.32 18.97
C ASP A 139 -21.22 -10.58 18.13
N CYS A 140 -21.05 -10.43 16.81
CA CYS A 140 -20.76 -11.53 15.90
C CYS A 140 -19.46 -12.27 16.28
N LEU A 141 -18.46 -11.51 16.75
CA LEU A 141 -17.17 -12.04 17.21
C LEU A 141 -17.17 -12.47 18.68
N GLY A 142 -18.30 -12.32 19.39
CA GLY A 142 -18.41 -12.63 20.82
C GLY A 142 -17.66 -11.64 21.72
N ASP A 143 -17.35 -10.44 21.23
CA ASP A 143 -16.68 -9.41 21.99
C ASP A 143 -17.71 -8.57 22.77
N PRO A 144 -17.60 -8.44 24.10
CA PRO A 144 -18.53 -7.65 24.90
C PRO A 144 -18.55 -6.15 24.50
N PRO A 145 -19.71 -5.45 24.58
CA PRO A 145 -19.82 -4.03 24.22
C PRO A 145 -18.84 -3.08 24.92
N ALA A 146 -18.34 -3.46 26.11
CA ALA A 146 -17.34 -2.70 26.85
C ALA A 146 -15.98 -2.61 26.12
N ASN A 147 -15.69 -3.54 25.20
CA ASN A 147 -14.43 -3.59 24.46
C ASN A 147 -14.50 -2.88 23.11
N TRP A 148 -15.70 -2.54 22.64
CA TRP A 148 -15.91 -1.93 21.31
C TRP A 148 -15.47 -0.48 21.24
N TYR A 149 -15.28 0.17 22.39
CA TYR A 149 -15.03 1.59 22.48
C TYR A 149 -14.00 1.94 23.55
N ASN A 150 -13.34 3.06 23.36
CA ASN A 150 -12.51 3.68 24.38
C ASN A 150 -12.84 5.19 24.49
N ALA A 151 -12.79 5.73 25.70
CA ALA A 151 -13.04 7.14 25.97
C ALA A 151 -11.80 8.01 25.72
N THR A 152 -10.61 7.44 25.91
CA THR A 152 -9.33 8.17 25.80
C THR A 152 -8.22 7.25 25.32
N ARG A 153 -7.44 7.71 24.35
CA ARG A 153 -6.24 6.99 23.92
C ARG A 153 -5.16 7.09 25.01
N THR A 154 -4.83 5.96 25.63
CA THR A 154 -3.83 5.88 26.73
C THR A 154 -2.39 6.02 26.22
N SER A 155 -2.16 5.65 24.96
CA SER A 155 -0.91 5.93 24.25
C SER A 155 -1.18 6.01 22.76
N THR A 156 -0.59 7.01 22.12
CA THR A 156 -0.49 7.07 20.66
C THR A 156 0.92 6.61 20.32
N PRO A 157 1.09 5.56 19.49
CA PRO A 157 2.40 5.23 18.95
C PRO A 157 2.99 6.49 18.33
N VAL A 158 4.23 6.83 18.68
CA VAL A 158 4.96 7.87 17.93
C VAL A 158 5.26 7.23 16.59
N GLY A 159 4.53 7.61 15.54
CA GLY A 159 4.77 7.13 14.19
C GLY A 159 6.24 7.31 13.86
N THR A 160 6.98 6.22 13.71
CA THR A 160 8.44 6.24 13.48
C THR A 160 8.81 6.73 12.09
N GLN A 161 7.83 7.04 11.23
CA GLN A 161 8.04 7.40 9.84
C GLN A 161 7.13 8.56 9.42
N PRO A 162 7.67 9.74 9.08
CA PRO A 162 6.95 10.67 8.21
C PRO A 162 6.81 10.07 6.79
N ALA A 163 5.83 10.53 6.01
CA ALA A 163 5.69 10.17 4.60
C ALA A 163 7.05 10.18 3.87
N SER A 164 7.45 9.06 3.25
CA SER A 164 8.82 8.82 2.75
C SER A 164 8.89 8.33 1.27
N THR A 165 10.02 8.60 0.60
CA THR A 165 10.29 8.78 -0.86
C THR A 165 11.28 7.79 -1.61
N ILE A 166 10.83 6.95 -2.59
CA ILE A 166 11.40 6.03 -3.69
C ILE A 166 12.89 5.34 -3.71
N SER A 167 13.16 3.98 -3.76
CA SER A 167 14.39 3.11 -3.45
C SER A 167 14.13 1.68 -2.86
N ILE A 168 14.93 0.66 -3.24
CA ILE A 168 14.47 -0.71 -3.60
C ILE A 168 15.38 -1.83 -3.06
N THR A 169 14.83 -2.96 -2.57
CA THR A 169 15.55 -4.25 -2.44
C THR A 169 14.65 -5.43 -2.79
N SER A 170 14.85 -6.04 -3.97
CA SER A 170 14.40 -7.41 -4.25
C SER A 170 15.48 -8.20 -4.99
N THR A 171 15.58 -9.49 -4.67
CA THR A 171 16.70 -10.40 -4.99
C THR A 171 16.43 -11.32 -6.18
N SER A 172 15.43 -11.06 -7.01
CA SER A 172 15.18 -11.85 -8.22
C SER A 172 15.84 -11.20 -9.43
N THR A 173 16.89 -11.81 -9.96
CA THR A 173 17.53 -11.41 -11.21
C THR A 173 16.59 -11.72 -12.39
N PRO A 174 16.17 -10.73 -13.20
CA PRO A 174 15.35 -10.97 -14.39
C PRO A 174 16.09 -11.87 -15.41
N THR A 175 15.40 -12.82 -16.03
CA THR A 175 15.99 -13.90 -16.84
C THR A 175 15.98 -13.69 -18.36
N GLY A 176 15.76 -12.46 -18.85
CA GLY A 176 15.65 -12.14 -20.29
C GLY A 176 16.77 -11.27 -20.85
N ILE A 177 16.60 -10.77 -22.08
CA ILE A 177 17.62 -10.00 -22.81
C ILE A 177 17.55 -8.52 -22.40
N LEU A 178 18.68 -7.92 -22.00
CA LEU A 178 18.71 -6.52 -21.59
C LEU A 178 18.28 -5.60 -22.75
N THR A 179 17.31 -4.73 -22.49
CA THR A 179 16.81 -3.78 -23.47
C THR A 179 17.83 -2.69 -23.82
N THR A 180 17.82 -2.22 -25.07
CA THR A 180 18.62 -1.07 -25.53
C THR A 180 17.76 0.17 -25.83
N ASP A 181 16.44 0.04 -25.77
CA ASP A 181 15.48 1.06 -26.19
C ASP A 181 14.43 1.38 -25.12
N THR A 182 14.68 0.97 -23.87
CA THR A 182 13.82 1.17 -22.68
C THR A 182 12.51 0.38 -22.67
N THR A 183 12.29 -0.54 -23.62
CA THR A 183 11.13 -1.44 -23.59
C THR A 183 11.40 -2.72 -22.79
N CYS A 184 10.37 -3.29 -22.17
CA CYS A 184 10.45 -4.55 -21.42
C CYS A 184 9.22 -5.43 -21.63
N GLY A 185 9.41 -6.75 -21.50
CA GLY A 185 8.39 -7.74 -21.81
C GLY A 185 8.15 -7.90 -23.32
N GLY A 186 6.93 -8.27 -23.70
CA GLY A 186 6.53 -8.49 -25.09
C GLY A 186 7.16 -9.73 -25.75
N ALA A 187 7.03 -9.85 -27.08
CA ALA A 187 7.51 -11.01 -27.85
C ALA A 187 9.04 -11.20 -27.83
N ASN A 188 9.77 -10.14 -27.47
CA ASN A 188 11.24 -10.12 -27.43
C ASN A 188 11.82 -10.46 -26.05
N ASN A 189 10.98 -10.64 -25.01
CA ASN A 189 11.38 -10.94 -23.63
C ASN A 189 12.46 -9.99 -23.09
N PHE A 190 12.32 -8.70 -23.37
CA PHE A 190 13.29 -7.72 -22.91
C PHE A 190 13.17 -7.48 -21.41
N VAL A 191 14.31 -7.32 -20.74
CA VAL A 191 14.38 -6.98 -19.32
C VAL A 191 15.00 -5.61 -19.12
N CYS A 192 14.57 -4.95 -18.05
CA CYS A 192 15.09 -3.67 -17.64
C CYS A 192 16.49 -3.79 -17.04
N ALA A 193 17.22 -2.68 -17.06
CA ALA A 193 18.50 -2.58 -16.40
C ALA A 193 18.38 -2.91 -14.91
N PRO A 194 19.46 -3.40 -14.27
CA PRO A 194 19.45 -3.63 -12.83
C PRO A 194 19.00 -2.36 -12.08
N GLY A 195 17.94 -2.49 -11.28
CA GLY A 195 17.34 -1.37 -10.53
C GLY A 195 16.13 -0.71 -11.20
N ASP A 196 15.86 -1.02 -12.47
CA ASP A 196 14.69 -0.51 -13.19
C ASP A 196 13.51 -1.50 -13.14
N CYS A 197 12.31 -0.94 -13.09
CA CYS A 197 11.06 -1.67 -13.03
C CYS A 197 10.42 -1.76 -14.40
N CYS A 198 9.77 -2.89 -14.70
CA CYS A 198 9.01 -3.05 -15.93
C CYS A 198 7.55 -2.70 -15.67
N SER A 199 7.08 -1.56 -16.17
CA SER A 199 5.69 -1.13 -16.03
C SER A 199 4.71 -2.12 -16.70
N GLN A 200 3.44 -2.07 -16.31
CA GLN A 200 2.36 -2.81 -16.98
C GLN A 200 2.21 -2.45 -18.47
N PHE A 201 2.78 -1.33 -18.90
CA PHE A 201 2.75 -0.85 -20.28
C PHE A 201 3.97 -1.29 -21.10
N GLY A 202 4.89 -2.08 -20.52
CA GLY A 202 6.05 -2.63 -21.23
C GLY A 202 7.20 -1.66 -21.39
N PHE A 203 7.34 -0.70 -20.47
CA PHE A 203 8.45 0.25 -20.43
C PHE A 203 9.22 0.17 -19.13
N CYS A 204 10.53 0.32 -19.23
CA CYS A 204 11.46 0.39 -18.12
C CYS A 204 11.48 1.78 -17.50
N GLY A 205 11.51 1.83 -16.17
CA GLY A 205 11.73 3.07 -15.45
C GLY A 205 11.75 2.86 -13.95
N THR A 206 12.06 3.93 -13.24
CA THR A 206 12.26 3.92 -11.78
C THR A 206 11.11 4.59 -11.01
N THR A 207 10.10 5.11 -11.72
CA THR A 207 9.01 5.86 -11.07
C THR A 207 7.93 4.92 -10.53
N ALA A 208 7.06 5.42 -9.64
CA ALA A 208 5.94 4.65 -9.10
C ALA A 208 5.00 4.09 -10.18
N GLN A 209 4.90 4.75 -11.34
CA GLN A 209 4.13 4.25 -12.50
C GLN A 209 4.76 3.01 -13.14
N HIS A 210 6.06 2.79 -12.93
CA HIS A 210 6.83 1.65 -13.43
C HIS A 210 7.01 0.55 -12.38
N CYS A 211 7.26 0.94 -11.12
CA CYS A 211 7.57 0.04 -10.02
C CYS A 211 6.36 -0.37 -9.16
N GLY A 212 5.23 0.33 -9.29
CA GLY A 212 4.03 0.13 -8.49
C GLY A 212 3.11 -0.97 -9.02
N THR A 213 1.80 -0.78 -8.83
CA THR A 213 0.77 -1.75 -9.26
C THR A 213 0.87 -2.03 -10.75
N GLY A 214 1.00 -3.32 -11.11
CA GLY A 214 1.17 -3.75 -12.49
C GLY A 214 2.64 -3.85 -12.96
N CYS A 215 3.62 -3.57 -12.09
CA CYS A 215 5.01 -3.89 -12.38
C CYS A 215 5.17 -5.40 -12.65
N ASN A 216 5.91 -5.74 -13.71
CA ASN A 216 6.14 -7.12 -14.13
C ASN A 216 7.48 -7.66 -13.60
N PRO A 217 7.48 -8.56 -12.60
CA PRO A 217 8.69 -9.04 -11.94
C PRO A 217 9.53 -10.00 -12.79
N LEU A 218 9.01 -10.48 -13.92
CA LEU A 218 9.77 -11.30 -14.87
C LEU A 218 10.73 -10.46 -15.71
N PHE A 219 10.44 -9.16 -15.87
CA PHE A 219 11.13 -8.27 -16.79
C PHE A 219 11.70 -7.01 -16.12
N GLY A 220 11.51 -6.82 -14.82
CA GLY A 220 12.08 -5.72 -14.05
C GLY A 220 11.97 -5.97 -12.55
N VAL A 221 12.57 -5.09 -11.76
CA VAL A 221 12.68 -5.25 -10.31
C VAL A 221 11.44 -4.67 -9.64
N CYS A 222 10.44 -5.49 -9.35
CA CYS A 222 9.21 -5.03 -8.70
C CYS A 222 9.32 -5.04 -7.18
N GLY A 223 8.83 -3.99 -6.52
CA GLY A 223 8.88 -3.87 -5.06
C GLY A 223 8.52 -2.47 -4.54
N ALA A 224 8.12 -2.44 -3.27
CA ALA A 224 7.82 -1.23 -2.51
C ALA A 224 9.08 -0.65 -1.84
N PHE A 225 8.91 0.49 -1.20
CA PHE A 225 9.91 1.53 -1.16
C PHE A 225 10.61 1.79 0.22
N VAL A 226 11.95 2.01 0.30
CA VAL A 226 12.76 2.44 1.50
C VAL A 226 13.93 3.46 1.24
N PRO A 227 14.11 4.55 2.04
CA PRO A 227 15.22 5.53 1.93
C PRO A 227 16.51 5.17 2.73
N VAL A 228 17.67 5.67 2.28
CA VAL A 228 19.02 5.49 2.88
C VAL A 228 19.27 6.41 4.09
N ASP A 229 19.86 5.85 5.15
CA ASP A 229 20.23 6.54 6.40
C ASP A 229 21.54 7.35 6.24
N PRO A 230 21.54 8.68 6.50
CA PRO A 230 22.75 9.51 6.45
C PRO A 230 23.75 9.24 7.58
N ASN A 231 23.41 8.39 8.56
CA ASN A 231 24.26 8.02 9.70
C ASN A 231 24.69 6.54 9.69
N ALA A 232 24.37 5.78 8.64
CA ALA A 232 24.82 4.41 8.52
C ALA A 232 26.35 4.34 8.40
N PRO A 233 27.04 3.39 9.08
CA PRO A 233 28.46 3.17 8.86
C PRO A 233 28.70 2.85 7.37
N PRO A 234 29.82 3.31 6.78
CA PRO A 234 30.07 3.11 5.36
C PRO A 234 30.00 1.61 5.02
N PRO A 235 29.38 1.24 3.88
CA PRO A 235 29.29 -0.16 3.48
C PRO A 235 30.70 -0.76 3.40
N PRO A 236 30.84 -2.09 3.60
CA PRO A 236 32.12 -2.77 3.44
C PRO A 236 32.75 -2.36 2.10
N PRO A 237 34.07 -2.10 2.03
CA PRO A 237 34.70 -1.68 0.79
C PRO A 237 34.36 -2.69 -0.31
N VAL A 238 33.66 -2.21 -1.34
CA VAL A 238 33.35 -2.98 -2.54
C VAL A 238 34.70 -3.42 -3.11
N GLN A 239 34.87 -4.73 -3.36
CA GLN A 239 36.05 -5.18 -4.09
C GLN A 239 36.02 -4.56 -5.49
N THR A 240 36.91 -3.61 -5.73
CA THR A 240 37.06 -2.95 -7.02
C THR A 240 37.89 -3.82 -7.95
N GLY A 241 37.54 -3.89 -9.23
CA GLY A 241 38.33 -4.56 -10.27
C GLY A 241 39.62 -3.83 -10.64
N GLY A 242 39.98 -2.75 -9.92
CA GLY A 242 41.13 -1.90 -10.19
C GLY A 242 40.76 -0.63 -10.96
N VAL A 243 41.77 0.19 -11.27
CA VAL A 243 41.59 1.41 -12.05
C VAL A 243 41.25 1.04 -13.49
N SER A 244 40.24 1.71 -14.03
CA SER A 244 39.72 1.50 -15.38
C SER A 244 40.81 1.54 -16.45
N PRO A 245 40.94 0.48 -17.27
CA PRO A 245 41.88 0.46 -18.40
C PRO A 245 41.33 1.12 -19.67
N ASP A 246 40.01 1.35 -19.75
CA ASP A 246 39.30 1.74 -20.98
C ASP A 246 38.32 2.92 -20.78
N SER A 247 38.43 3.62 -19.66
CA SER A 247 37.52 4.68 -19.23
C SER A 247 36.10 4.22 -18.88
N SER A 248 35.83 2.91 -18.78
CA SER A 248 34.60 2.39 -18.18
C SER A 248 34.71 2.33 -16.66
N CYS A 249 33.61 2.54 -15.95
CA CYS A 249 33.58 2.48 -14.49
C CYS A 249 32.28 1.89 -13.99
N GLY A 250 32.34 1.27 -12.80
CA GLY A 250 31.25 0.45 -12.30
C GLY A 250 31.03 -0.80 -13.15
N GLY A 251 29.78 -1.23 -13.28
CA GLY A 251 29.40 -2.43 -14.04
C GLY A 251 29.99 -3.73 -13.49
N THR A 252 29.93 -4.80 -14.29
CA THR A 252 30.33 -6.17 -13.89
C THR A 252 31.81 -6.30 -13.51
N ASN A 253 32.65 -5.40 -14.03
CA ASN A 253 34.10 -5.39 -13.76
C ASN A 253 34.47 -4.54 -12.53
N ALA A 254 33.53 -3.77 -11.97
CA ALA A 254 33.74 -2.91 -10.80
C ALA A 254 34.98 -2.00 -10.91
N PHE A 255 35.26 -1.47 -12.10
CA PHE A 255 36.40 -0.59 -12.33
C PHE A 255 36.19 0.78 -11.69
N THR A 256 37.26 1.35 -11.16
CA THR A 256 37.29 2.71 -10.60
C THR A 256 37.93 3.69 -11.56
N CYS A 257 37.42 4.91 -11.58
CA CYS A 257 38.01 5.97 -12.38
C CYS A 257 39.38 6.39 -11.83
N PRO A 258 40.31 6.80 -12.72
CA PRO A 258 41.57 7.40 -12.32
C PRO A 258 41.34 8.61 -11.40
N THR A 259 42.29 8.88 -10.51
CA THR A 259 42.22 10.01 -9.56
C THR A 259 41.85 11.31 -10.26
N GLY A 260 40.88 12.05 -9.71
CA GLY A 260 40.34 13.29 -10.29
C GLY A 260 39.21 13.10 -11.30
N ASN A 261 38.83 11.87 -11.65
CA ASN A 261 37.69 11.58 -12.52
C ASN A 261 36.49 11.04 -11.74
N CYS A 262 35.31 11.38 -12.24
CA CYS A 262 34.01 10.98 -11.78
C CYS A 262 33.49 9.83 -12.65
N CYS A 263 32.73 8.91 -12.04
CA CYS A 263 32.08 7.85 -12.78
C CYS A 263 30.64 8.27 -13.09
N SER A 264 30.33 8.54 -14.37
CA SER A 264 28.99 8.99 -14.76
C SER A 264 27.94 7.89 -14.55
N GLN A 265 26.66 8.28 -14.55
CA GLN A 265 25.55 7.31 -14.52
C GLN A 265 25.56 6.32 -15.70
N PHE A 266 26.29 6.64 -16.78
CA PHE A 266 26.43 5.80 -17.96
C PHE A 266 27.65 4.87 -17.89
N GLY A 267 28.37 4.84 -16.77
CA GLY A 267 29.51 3.95 -16.56
C GLY A 267 30.77 4.40 -17.28
N PHE A 268 30.96 5.71 -17.45
CA PHE A 268 32.16 6.28 -18.07
C PHE A 268 32.86 7.26 -17.15
N CYS A 269 34.19 7.24 -17.18
CA CYS A 269 35.03 8.17 -16.45
C CYS A 269 35.15 9.51 -17.17
N GLY A 270 35.01 10.61 -16.43
CA GLY A 270 35.28 11.95 -16.94
C GLY A 270 35.26 13.00 -15.85
N THR A 271 35.58 14.24 -16.22
CA THR A 271 35.69 15.38 -15.28
C THR A 271 34.62 16.46 -15.48
N THR A 272 33.73 16.30 -16.47
CA THR A 272 32.69 17.30 -16.74
C THR A 272 31.52 17.18 -15.77
N ALA A 273 30.67 18.20 -15.70
CA ALA A 273 29.46 18.18 -14.90
C ALA A 273 28.54 16.98 -15.23
N ASP A 274 28.53 16.51 -16.48
CA ASP A 274 27.75 15.33 -16.88
C ASP A 274 28.29 14.02 -16.27
N HIS A 275 29.55 14.01 -15.84
CA HIS A 275 30.19 12.86 -15.18
C HIS A 275 30.19 12.99 -13.66
N CYS A 276 30.37 14.22 -13.16
CA CYS A 276 30.54 14.51 -11.73
C CYS A 276 29.26 14.95 -11.02
N GLY A 277 28.24 15.35 -11.77
CA GLY A 277 26.96 15.84 -11.26
C GLY A 277 25.98 14.71 -10.95
N THR A 278 24.70 14.99 -11.18
CA THR A 278 23.60 14.08 -10.84
C THR A 278 23.78 12.70 -11.48
N GLY A 279 23.77 11.65 -10.65
CA GLY A 279 23.95 10.26 -11.10
C GLY A 279 25.39 9.76 -11.08
N CYS A 280 26.34 10.55 -10.57
CA CYS A 280 27.71 10.09 -10.38
C CYS A 280 27.82 8.92 -9.37
N GLN A 281 28.58 7.88 -9.73
CA GLN A 281 28.75 6.67 -8.96
C GLN A 281 29.94 6.78 -8.00
N ALA A 282 29.71 7.21 -6.76
CA ALA A 282 30.75 7.53 -5.77
C ALA A 282 31.63 6.33 -5.34
N ALA A 283 31.15 5.09 -5.51
CA ALA A 283 31.95 3.89 -5.28
C ALA A 283 33.06 3.69 -6.33
N PHE A 284 32.92 4.34 -7.50
CA PHE A 284 33.78 4.15 -8.66
C PHE A 284 34.41 5.44 -9.19
N GLY A 285 34.20 6.60 -8.54
CA GLY A 285 34.78 7.88 -8.95
C GLY A 285 34.58 8.99 -7.92
N GLN A 286 35.19 10.16 -8.15
CA GLN A 286 35.19 11.30 -7.21
C GLN A 286 34.02 12.27 -7.49
N CYS A 287 32.82 11.94 -7.03
CA CYS A 287 31.62 12.76 -7.24
C CYS A 287 31.61 14.05 -6.38
N THR A 288 31.00 15.12 -6.89
CA THR A 288 30.91 16.44 -6.24
C THR A 288 29.49 16.89 -6.00
#